data_AF-A0A7U4J7X9-F1
#
_entry.id   AF-A0A7U4J7X9-F1
#
_cell.length_a   1.000
_cell.length_b   1.000
_cell.length_c   1.000
_cell.angle_alpha   90.00
_cell.angle_beta   90.00
_cell.angle_gamma   90.00
#
_symmetry.space_group_name_H-M   'P 1'
#
loop_
_entity.id
_entity.type
_entity.pdbx_description
1 polymer ?
#
loop_
_entity_poly.entity_id
_entity_poly.type
_entity_poly.pdbx_seq_one_letter_code
_entity_poly.pdbx_strand_id
1 'polypeptide(L)' 'MNPIVHRLIAAHRTLNREIRSELSRRAPDFYLLKRLKKERLAIKDRLFRHIPDAAEMRRVARSVLRHARTV' A
#
# COMPACT_ATOMS: atom_id res chain seq x y z
N MET A 1 5.17 16.52 -7.97
CA MET A 1 5.13 15.16 -7.39
C MET A 1 4.50 14.21 -8.41
N ASN A 2 5.01 12.98 -8.55
CA ASN A 2 4.48 12.03 -9.54
C ASN A 2 3.08 11.52 -9.11
N PRO A 3 2.00 11.82 -9.84
CA PRO A 3 0.63 11.44 -9.47
C PRO A 3 0.44 9.92 -9.43
N ILE A 4 1.23 9.16 -10.19
CA ILE A 4 1.19 7.69 -10.21
C ILE A 4 1.69 7.13 -8.87
N VAL A 5 2.78 7.68 -8.32
CA VAL A 5 3.34 7.26 -7.04
C VAL A 5 2.34 7.51 -5.90
N HIS A 6 1.65 8.66 -5.89
CA HIS A 6 0.59 8.94 -4.92
C HIS A 6 -0.54 7.92 -4.97
N ARG A 7 -1.03 7.60 -6.18
CA ARG A 7 -2.10 6.60 -6.37
C ARG A 7 -1.66 5.21 -5.92
N LEU A 8 -0.42 4.80 -6.21
CA LEU A 8 0.13 3.53 -5.77
C LEU A 8 0.27 3.45 -4.25
N ILE A 9 0.71 4.53 -3.58
CA ILE A 9 0.79 4.59 -2.12
C ILE A 9 -0.62 4.54 -1.50
N ALA A 10 -1.59 5.26 -2.05
CA ALA A 10 -2.98 5.22 -1.58
C ALA A 10 -3.57 3.81 -1.72
N ALA A 11 -3.42 3.17 -2.87
CA ALA A 11 -3.86 1.80 -3.11
C ALA A 11 -3.16 0.80 -2.17
N HIS A 12 -1.86 0.97 -1.90
CA HIS A 12 -1.15 0.15 -0.92
C HIS A 12 -1.72 0.29 0.50
N ARG A 13 -2.17 1.48 0.90
CA ARG A 13 -2.82 1.71 2.20
C ARG A 13 -4.19 1.04 2.27
N THR A 14 -4.99 1.15 1.22
CA THR A 14 -6.31 0.50 1.13
C THR A 14 -6.18 -1.01 1.28
N LEU A 15 -5.27 -1.64 0.52
CA LEU A 15 -5.02 -3.07 0.63
C LEU A 15 -4.53 -3.49 2.03
N ASN A 16 -3.65 -2.72 2.67
CA ASN A 16 -3.24 -3.04 4.05
C ASN A 16 -4.41 -2.92 5.04
N ARG A 17 -5.33 -1.96 4.83
CA ARG A 17 -6.54 -1.83 5.67
C ARG A 17 -7.46 -3.03 5.46
N GLU A 18 -7.70 -3.44 4.22
CA GLU A 18 -8.52 -4.61 3.89
C GLU A 18 -7.92 -5.90 4.44
N ILE A 19 -6.60 -6.11 4.29
CA ILE A 19 -5.90 -7.27 4.88
C ILE A 19 -6.07 -7.30 6.40
N ARG A 20 -5.88 -6.15 7.07
CA ARG A 20 -6.05 -6.07 8.54
C ARG A 20 -7.50 -6.33 8.93
N SER A 21 -8.46 -5.79 8.19
CA SER A 21 -9.88 -6.01 8.42
C SER A 21 -10.23 -7.48 8.27
N GLU A 22 -9.76 -8.14 7.21
CA GLU A 22 -10.02 -9.55 6.94
C GLU A 22 -9.38 -10.44 8.01
N LEU A 23 -8.14 -10.16 8.41
CA LEU A 23 -7.46 -10.89 9.49
C LEU A 23 -8.13 -10.71 10.86
N SER A 24 -8.87 -9.62 11.07
CA SER A 24 -9.59 -9.36 12.32
C SER A 24 -10.95 -10.08 12.40
N ARG A 25 -11.40 -10.72 11.32
CA ARG A 25 -12.67 -11.46 11.30
C ARG A 25 -12.54 -12.77 12.08
N ARG A 26 -13.66 -13.21 12.69
CA ARG A 26 -13.76 -14.51 13.39
C ARG A 26 -13.49 -15.70 12.45
N ALA A 27 -13.89 -15.59 11.19
CA ALA A 27 -13.62 -16.57 10.13
C ALA A 27 -13.02 -15.83 8.92
N PRO A 28 -11.69 -15.70 8.85
CA PRO A 28 -11.03 -14.99 7.75
C PRO A 28 -11.09 -15.81 6.45
N ASP A 29 -11.37 -15.14 5.33
CA ASP A 29 -11.27 -15.75 4.01
C ASP A 29 -9.79 -15.79 3.56
N PHE A 30 -9.19 -16.97 3.62
CA PHE A 30 -7.80 -17.20 3.21
C PHE A 30 -7.56 -16.99 1.71
N TYR A 31 -8.57 -17.22 0.86
CA TYR A 31 -8.46 -16.99 -0.58
C TYR A 31 -8.43 -15.49 -0.87
N LEU A 32 -9.34 -14.73 -0.25
CA LEU A 32 -9.34 -13.28 -0.29
C LEU A 32 -8.02 -12.71 0.26
N LEU A 33 -7.54 -13.19 1.40
CA LEU A 33 -6.25 -12.77 1.96
C LEU A 33 -5.08 -13.03 1.02
N LYS A 34 -5.05 -14.19 0.36
CA LYS A 34 -4.00 -14.54 -0.61
C LYS A 34 -4.05 -13.59 -1.81
N ARG A 35 -5.25 -13.28 -2.30
CA ARG A 35 -5.44 -12.31 -3.38
C ARG A 35 -4.98 -10.91 -2.98
N LEU A 36 -5.42 -10.40 -1.83
CA LEU A 36 -5.04 -9.08 -1.31
C LEU A 36 -3.52 -8.96 -1.11
N LYS A 37 -2.87 -10.01 -0.59
CA LYS A 37 -1.41 -10.05 -0.44
C LYS A 37 -0.70 -10.02 -1.79
N LYS A 38 -1.22 -10.72 -2.80
CA LYS A 38 -0.67 -10.72 -4.17
C LYS A 38 -0.82 -9.35 -4.84
N GLU A 39 -1.97 -8.72 -4.71
CA GLU A 39 -2.21 -7.35 -5.20
C GLU A 39 -1.28 -6.35 -4.50
N ARG A 40 -1.08 -6.49 -3.19
CA ARG A 40 -0.16 -5.65 -2.42
C ARG A 40 1.29 -5.78 -2.91
N LEU A 41 1.72 -6.99 -3.25
CA LEU A 41 3.04 -7.26 -3.81
C LEU A 41 3.19 -6.61 -5.19
N ALA A 42 2.21 -6.77 -6.07
CA ALA A 42 2.23 -6.13 -7.39
C ALA A 42 2.33 -4.60 -7.33
N ILE A 43 1.68 -3.96 -6.34
CA ILE A 43 1.83 -2.52 -6.11
C ILE A 43 3.25 -2.18 -5.64
N LYS A 44 3.83 -2.98 -4.74
CA LYS A 44 5.21 -2.80 -4.28
C LYS A 44 6.20 -2.92 -5.45
N ASP A 45 6.01 -3.90 -6.33
CA ASP A 45 6.85 -4.09 -7.52
C ASP A 45 6.71 -2.91 -8.49
N ARG A 46 5.49 -2.39 -8.68
CA ARG A 46 5.26 -1.17 -9.47
C ARG A 46 5.93 0.04 -8.84
N LEU A 47 5.84 0.21 -7.52
CA LEU A 47 6.54 1.29 -6.81
C LEU A 47 8.05 1.19 -6.99
N PHE A 48 8.62 -0.02 -6.90
CA PHE A 48 10.05 -0.25 -7.05
C PHE A 48 10.56 0.12 -8.46
N ARG A 49 9.74 -0.08 -9.49
CA ARG A 49 10.08 0.39 -10.86
C ARG A 49 10.11 1.91 -11.00
N HIS A 50 9.35 2.63 -10.18
CA HIS A 50 9.29 4.10 -10.22
C HIS A 50 10.23 4.77 -9.23
N ILE A 51 10.55 4.09 -8.12
CA ILE A 51 11.45 4.53 -7.06
C ILE A 51 12.31 3.31 -6.68
N PRO A 52 13.47 3.13 -7.31
CA PRO A 52 14.35 2.00 -7.03
C PRO A 52 15.01 2.11 -5.65
N ASP A 53 15.08 3.31 -5.07
CA ASP A 53 15.64 3.51 -3.73
C ASP A 53 14.60 3.30 -2.62
N ALA A 54 14.82 2.26 -1.80
CA ALA A 54 14.01 1.97 -0.63
C ALA A 54 14.02 3.10 0.42
N ALA A 55 15.10 3.87 0.52
CA ALA A 55 15.19 5.02 1.44
C ALA A 55 14.32 6.18 0.93
N GLU A 56 14.36 6.47 -0.36
CA GLU A 56 13.47 7.42 -1.03
C GLU A 56 12.00 7.00 -0.91
N MET A 57 11.68 5.71 -1.12
CA MET A 57 10.32 5.19 -0.93
C MET A 57 9.79 5.46 0.49
N ARG A 58 10.61 5.26 1.53
CA ARG A 58 10.24 5.58 2.92
C ARG A 58 10.04 7.08 3.13
N ARG A 59 10.84 7.95 2.50
CA ARG A 59 10.67 9.41 2.58
C ARG A 59 9.36 9.84 1.92
N VAL A 60 9.07 9.36 0.71
CA VAL A 60 7.84 9.68 -0.02
C VAL A 60 6.62 9.17 0.76
N ALA A 61 6.64 7.93 1.26
CA ALA A 61 5.57 7.40 2.08
C ALA A 61 5.30 8.26 3.32
N ARG A 62 6.35 8.71 4.03
CA ARG A 62 6.22 9.63 5.18
C ARG A 62 5.65 10.99 4.79
N SER A 63 6.06 11.55 3.65
CA SER A 63 5.54 12.83 3.15
C SER A 63 4.05 12.73 2.81
N VAL A 64 3.64 11.66 2.11
CA VAL A 64 2.23 11.38 1.79
C VAL A 64 1.40 11.15 3.06
N LEU A 65 1.95 10.45 4.05
CA LEU A 65 1.29 10.24 5.34
C LEU A 65 1.07 11.53 6.11
N ARG A 66 2.03 12.48 6.06
CA ARG A 66 1.87 13.80 6.68
C ARG A 66 0.77 14.61 6.01
N HIS A 67 0.74 14.64 4.68
CA HIS A 67 -0.27 15.39 3.93
C HIS A 67 -1.69 14.82 4.08
N ALA A 68 -1.82 13.49 4.26
CA ALA A 68 -3.11 12.85 4.49
C ALA A 68 -3.67 13.05 5.92
N ARG A 69 -2.95 13.71 6.82
CA ARG A 69 -3.37 13.98 8.21
C ARG A 69 -3.78 15.44 8.43
N THR A 70 -3.59 16.30 7.42
CA THR A 70 -3.92 17.73 7.42
C THR A 70 -5.21 18.07 6.65
N VAL A 71 -6.01 17.05 6.28
CA VAL A 71 -7.33 17.22 5.63
C VAL A 71 -8.37 16.49 6.46
#